data_AF-A0A3N5GC70-F1
#
_entry.id   AF-A0A3N5GC70-F1
#
_cell.length_a   1.000
_cell.length_b   1.000
_cell.length_c   1.000
_cell.angle_alpha   90.00
_cell.angle_beta   90.00
_cell.angle_gamma   90.00
#
_symmetry.space_group_name_H-M   'P 1'
#
loop_
_entity.id
_entity.type
_entity.pdbx_description
1 polymer ?
#
loop_
_entity_poly.entity_id
_entity_poly.type
_entity_poly.pdbx_seq_one_letter_code
_entity_poly.pdbx_strand_id
1 'polypeptide(L)'
;MTMFDIRHQRATGSLLASVLMLSLLAGCASTRQPYETRRDKTWKGAGAGAAAGAVGAVLAGKREADEILAGAAIGGAIGAGVGAYMDAQEEKIARIPGTTVERVDERTLLVHFESDVLFDVNSATLDSGGRSTLEEVAAVLGEYQKTAVIIQGHTDSTGSEEHNQSLSER
;
A
#
# COMPACT_ATOMS: atom_id res chain seq x y z
N MET A 1 14.23 -41.79 -44.86
CA MET A 1 13.08 -40.91 -44.56
C MET A 1 13.33 -40.23 -43.21
N THR A 2 14.28 -39.28 -43.14
CA THR A 2 14.72 -38.61 -41.89
C THR A 2 15.25 -37.19 -42.12
N MET A 3 14.82 -36.51 -43.19
CA MET A 3 15.33 -35.18 -43.55
C MET A 3 14.35 -34.03 -43.23
N PHE A 4 13.12 -34.33 -42.79
CA PHE A 4 12.08 -33.32 -42.53
C PHE A 4 12.00 -32.84 -41.06
N ASP A 5 12.61 -33.59 -40.12
CA ASP A 5 12.45 -33.34 -38.67
C ASP A 5 13.41 -32.27 -38.12
N ILE A 6 14.58 -32.10 -38.75
CA ILE A 6 15.65 -31.20 -38.25
C ILE A 6 15.30 -29.72 -38.44
N ARG A 7 14.45 -29.38 -39.43
CA ARG A 7 13.99 -28.00 -39.64
C ARG A 7 12.97 -27.54 -38.59
N HIS A 8 12.15 -28.45 -38.05
CA HIS A 8 11.12 -28.10 -37.07
C HIS A 8 11.72 -27.84 -35.68
N GLN A 9 12.70 -28.64 -35.24
CA GLN A 9 13.39 -28.43 -33.95
C GLN A 9 14.19 -27.11 -33.89
N ARG A 10 14.77 -26.67 -35.00
CA ARG A 10 15.46 -25.37 -35.08
C ARG A 10 14.47 -24.20 -35.07
N ALA A 11 13.31 -24.35 -35.69
CA ALA A 11 12.27 -23.33 -35.72
C ALA A 11 11.57 -23.15 -34.36
N THR A 12 11.28 -24.23 -33.63
CA THR A 12 10.67 -24.18 -32.30
C THR A 12 11.61 -23.60 -31.24
N GLY A 13 12.91 -23.91 -31.31
CA GLY A 13 13.93 -23.29 -30.45
C GLY A 13 14.07 -21.79 -30.71
N SER A 14 14.03 -21.37 -31.97
CA SER A 14 14.08 -19.94 -32.35
C SER A 14 12.83 -19.19 -31.89
N LEU A 15 11.64 -19.80 -31.96
CA LEU A 15 10.38 -19.22 -31.48
C LEU A 15 10.33 -19.09 -29.95
N LEU A 16 10.78 -20.10 -29.20
CA LEU A 16 10.87 -20.03 -27.74
C LEU A 16 11.87 -18.97 -27.26
N ALA A 17 13.03 -18.85 -27.92
CA ALA A 17 14.01 -17.80 -27.64
C ALA A 17 13.46 -16.40 -27.95
N SER A 18 12.66 -16.27 -29.02
CA SER A 18 12.03 -15.00 -29.40
C SER A 18 10.97 -14.55 -28.39
N VAL A 19 10.14 -15.47 -27.89
CA VAL A 19 9.10 -15.17 -26.87
C VAL A 19 9.75 -14.80 -25.52
N LEU A 20 10.80 -15.52 -25.13
CA LEU A 20 11.56 -15.21 -23.91
C LEU A 20 12.23 -13.83 -24.02
N MET A 21 12.85 -13.52 -25.16
CA MET A 21 13.51 -12.23 -25.37
C MET A 21 12.51 -11.05 -25.46
N LEU A 22 11.31 -11.28 -26.03
CA LEU A 22 10.24 -10.29 -26.04
C LEU A 22 9.67 -10.02 -24.63
N SER A 23 9.65 -11.04 -23.76
CA SER A 23 9.25 -10.88 -22.35
C SER A 23 10.28 -10.09 -21.52
N LEU A 24 11.58 -10.20 -21.86
CA LEU A 24 12.65 -9.41 -21.25
C LEU A 24 12.61 -7.93 -21.71
N LEU A 25 12.25 -7.65 -22.97
CA LEU A 25 12.11 -6.30 -23.50
C LEU A 25 10.88 -5.54 -22.95
N ALA A 26 9.78 -6.25 -22.66
CA ALA A 26 8.61 -5.66 -21.99
C ALA A 26 8.90 -5.27 -20.52
N GLY A 27 9.86 -5.94 -19.86
CA GLY A 27 10.26 -5.63 -18.48
C GLY A 27 11.00 -4.29 -18.33
N CYS A 28 11.82 -3.90 -19.31
CA CYS A 28 12.62 -2.68 -19.24
C CYS A 28 11.85 -1.39 -19.58
N ALA A 29 10.67 -1.48 -20.18
CA ALA A 29 9.82 -0.33 -20.51
C ALA A 29 8.74 -0.04 -19.44
N SER A 30 8.67 -0.83 -18.37
CA SER A 30 7.61 -0.76 -17.35
C SER A 30 7.88 0.28 -16.24
N THR A 31 8.93 1.10 -16.33
CA THR A 31 9.18 2.21 -15.39
C THR A 31 8.56 3.52 -15.87
N ARG A 32 7.31 3.49 -16.33
CA ARG A 32 6.46 4.69 -16.30
C ARG A 32 5.71 4.66 -14.99
N GLN A 33 6.21 5.42 -14.03
CA GLN A 33 5.56 5.68 -12.74
C GLN A 33 4.17 6.27 -13.04
N PRO A 34 3.07 5.52 -12.88
CA PRO A 34 1.75 6.05 -13.15
C PRO A 34 1.41 7.01 -12.02
N TYR A 35 0.73 8.10 -12.36
CA TYR A 35 0.00 8.92 -11.40
C TYR A 35 -0.95 8.01 -10.60
N GLU A 36 -0.65 7.78 -9.31
CA GLU A 36 -1.38 6.87 -8.42
C GLU A 36 -2.77 7.45 -8.08
N THR A 37 -3.79 7.07 -8.82
CA THR A 37 -5.19 7.33 -8.45
C THR A 37 -5.68 6.32 -7.42
N ARG A 38 -6.75 6.66 -6.67
CA ARG A 38 -7.42 5.75 -5.70
C ARG A 38 -7.74 4.36 -6.31
N ARG A 39 -8.00 4.33 -7.63
CA ARG A 39 -8.27 3.10 -8.39
C ARG A 39 -7.04 2.20 -8.54
N ASP A 40 -5.84 2.77 -8.57
CA ASP A 40 -4.59 2.03 -8.75
C ASP A 40 -4.21 1.24 -7.50
N LYS A 41 -4.54 1.77 -6.31
CA LYS A 41 -4.20 1.14 -5.01
C LYS A 41 -5.08 -0.08 -4.73
N THR A 42 -6.40 0.00 -4.96
CA THR A 42 -7.31 -1.16 -4.85
C THR A 42 -7.03 -2.21 -5.94
N TRP A 43 -6.66 -1.79 -7.15
CA TRP A 43 -6.26 -2.72 -8.23
C TRP A 43 -4.98 -3.50 -7.90
N LYS A 44 -3.99 -2.84 -7.27
CA LYS A 44 -2.76 -3.52 -6.81
C LYS A 44 -3.05 -4.60 -5.77
N GLY A 45 -3.90 -4.31 -4.77
CA GLY A 45 -4.31 -5.30 -3.76
C GLY A 45 -5.00 -6.51 -4.38
N ALA A 46 -5.93 -6.28 -5.32
CA ALA A 46 -6.61 -7.34 -6.05
C ALA A 46 -5.64 -8.17 -6.92
N GLY A 47 -4.74 -7.51 -7.64
CA GLY A 47 -3.75 -8.17 -8.50
C GLY A 47 -2.76 -9.03 -7.68
N ALA A 48 -2.22 -8.48 -6.60
CA ALA A 48 -1.32 -9.20 -5.70
C ALA A 48 -2.02 -10.39 -5.04
N GLY A 49 -3.26 -10.19 -4.57
CA GLY A 49 -4.09 -11.26 -4.01
C GLY A 49 -4.36 -12.37 -5.03
N ALA A 50 -4.67 -12.02 -6.28
CA ALA A 50 -4.93 -13.00 -7.33
C ALA A 50 -3.68 -13.80 -7.69
N ALA A 51 -2.52 -13.14 -7.80
CA ALA A 51 -1.26 -13.82 -8.04
C ALA A 51 -0.91 -14.79 -6.89
N ALA A 52 -1.03 -14.34 -5.64
CA ALA A 52 -0.80 -15.19 -4.47
C ALA A 52 -1.79 -16.37 -4.40
N GLY A 53 -3.06 -16.14 -4.74
CA GLY A 53 -4.09 -17.17 -4.78
C GLY A 53 -3.84 -18.24 -5.84
N ALA A 54 -3.40 -17.83 -7.04
CA ALA A 54 -3.01 -18.75 -8.11
C ALA A 54 -1.80 -19.62 -7.70
N VAL A 55 -0.76 -18.99 -7.14
CA VAL A 55 0.44 -19.69 -6.66
C VAL A 55 0.07 -20.65 -5.53
N GLY A 56 -0.76 -20.22 -4.59
CA GLY A 56 -1.27 -21.07 -3.50
C GLY A 56 -2.02 -22.30 -4.02
N ALA A 57 -2.85 -22.16 -5.06
CA ALA A 57 -3.54 -23.28 -5.68
C ALA A 57 -2.55 -24.29 -6.28
N VAL A 58 -1.54 -23.82 -7.02
CA VAL A 58 -0.50 -24.69 -7.60
C VAL A 58 0.27 -25.44 -6.52
N LEU A 59 0.67 -24.75 -5.44
CA LEU A 59 1.38 -25.36 -4.31
C LEU A 59 0.51 -26.37 -3.55
N ALA A 60 -0.81 -26.19 -3.54
CA ALA A 60 -1.78 -27.15 -3.00
C ALA A 60 -2.03 -28.36 -3.92
N GLY A 61 -1.26 -28.50 -5.01
CA GLY A 61 -1.34 -29.64 -5.93
C GLY A 61 -2.40 -29.50 -7.02
N LYS A 62 -3.04 -28.32 -7.14
CA LYS A 62 -4.00 -28.02 -8.21
C LYS A 62 -3.27 -27.81 -9.52
N ARG A 63 -3.71 -28.50 -10.58
CA ARG A 63 -3.04 -28.50 -11.90
C ARG A 63 -3.95 -28.11 -13.05
N GLU A 64 -5.25 -28.11 -12.83
CA GLU A 64 -6.21 -27.67 -13.83
C GLU A 64 -6.31 -26.14 -13.84
N ALA A 65 -6.46 -25.57 -15.03
CA ALA A 65 -6.55 -24.12 -15.20
C ALA A 65 -7.73 -23.52 -14.42
N ASP A 66 -8.86 -24.23 -14.36
CA ASP A 66 -10.07 -23.78 -13.65
C ASP A 66 -9.84 -23.72 -12.13
N GLU A 67 -9.09 -24.67 -11.57
CA GLU A 67 -8.77 -24.68 -10.14
C GLU A 67 -7.78 -23.57 -9.76
N ILE A 68 -6.78 -23.32 -10.62
CA ILE A 68 -5.80 -22.24 -10.43
C ILE A 68 -6.49 -20.88 -10.56
N LEU A 69 -7.38 -20.73 -11.55
CA LEU A 69 -8.18 -19.53 -11.75
C LEU A 69 -9.13 -19.29 -10.58
N ALA A 70 -9.73 -20.33 -10.00
CA ALA A 70 -10.53 -20.20 -8.79
C ALA A 70 -9.69 -19.68 -7.61
N GLY A 71 -8.48 -20.21 -7.42
CA GLY A 71 -7.53 -19.69 -6.42
C GLY A 71 -7.20 -18.21 -6.66
N ALA A 72 -6.95 -17.83 -7.91
CA ALA A 72 -6.70 -16.44 -8.30
C ALA A 72 -7.92 -15.54 -8.04
N ALA A 73 -9.12 -15.98 -8.38
CA ALA A 73 -10.34 -15.23 -8.15
C ALA A 73 -10.60 -15.00 -6.65
N ILE A 74 -10.44 -16.05 -5.83
CA ILE A 74 -10.57 -15.97 -4.37
C ILE A 74 -9.53 -15.01 -3.80
N GLY A 75 -8.26 -15.19 -4.16
CA GLY A 75 -7.18 -14.33 -3.68
C GLY A 75 -7.38 -12.88 -4.11
N GLY A 76 -7.82 -12.65 -5.34
CA GLY A 76 -8.09 -11.31 -5.85
C GLY A 76 -9.27 -10.63 -5.18
N ALA A 77 -10.35 -11.35 -4.91
CA ALA A 77 -11.49 -10.84 -4.15
C ALA A 77 -11.08 -10.46 -2.72
N ILE A 78 -10.27 -11.28 -2.05
CA ILE A 78 -9.73 -10.97 -0.73
C ILE A 78 -8.86 -9.71 -0.79
N GLY A 79 -7.93 -9.64 -1.75
CA GLY A 79 -7.07 -8.48 -1.95
C GLY A 79 -7.84 -7.18 -2.21
N ALA A 80 -8.89 -7.25 -3.04
CA ALA A 80 -9.80 -6.14 -3.30
C ALA A 80 -10.57 -5.72 -2.03
N GLY A 81 -11.05 -6.69 -1.25
CA GLY A 81 -11.75 -6.42 0.01
C GLY A 81 -10.89 -5.72 1.05
N VAL A 82 -9.61 -6.09 1.15
CA VAL A 82 -8.64 -5.37 2.00
C VAL A 82 -8.42 -3.94 1.51
N GLY A 83 -8.24 -3.74 0.21
CA GLY A 83 -8.10 -2.39 -0.38
C GLY A 83 -9.32 -1.50 -0.08
N ALA A 84 -10.53 -2.02 -0.34
CA ALA A 84 -11.78 -1.30 -0.08
C ALA A 84 -11.97 -0.95 1.40
N TYR A 85 -11.57 -1.84 2.31
CA TYR A 85 -11.61 -1.57 3.74
C TYR A 85 -10.69 -0.41 4.12
N MET A 86 -9.44 -0.43 3.63
CA MET A 86 -8.48 0.65 3.90
C MET A 86 -8.94 1.98 3.28
N ASP A 87 -9.52 1.96 2.07
CA ASP A 87 -10.00 3.16 1.38
C ASP A 87 -11.13 3.85 2.17
N ALA A 88 -12.03 3.05 2.75
CA ALA A 88 -13.13 3.56 3.56
C ALA A 88 -12.66 4.10 4.93
N GLN A 89 -11.60 3.52 5.49
CA GLN A 89 -10.98 4.00 6.72
C GLN A 89 -10.25 5.33 6.47
N GLU A 90 -9.43 5.41 5.42
CA GLU A 90 -8.72 6.62 4.98
C GLU A 90 -9.68 7.79 4.77
N GLU A 91 -10.79 7.56 4.06
CA GLU A 91 -11.77 8.61 3.79
C GLU A 91 -12.44 9.16 5.05
N LYS A 92 -12.71 8.31 6.04
CA LYS A 92 -13.33 8.74 7.29
C LYS A 92 -12.37 9.54 8.16
N ILE A 93 -11.12 9.08 8.27
CA ILE A 93 -10.10 9.81 9.03
C ILE A 93 -9.79 11.14 8.34
N ALA A 94 -9.63 11.17 7.02
CA ALA A 94 -9.29 12.40 6.27
C ALA A 94 -10.38 13.50 6.32
N ARG A 95 -11.58 13.18 6.83
CA ARG A 95 -12.65 14.17 7.07
C ARG A 95 -12.58 14.80 8.46
N ILE A 96 -11.78 14.24 9.37
CA ILE A 96 -11.61 14.74 10.74
C ILE A 96 -10.71 15.97 10.70
N PRO A 97 -11.15 17.12 11.26
CA PRO A 97 -10.33 18.34 11.31
C PRO A 97 -9.00 18.13 12.04
N GLY A 98 -7.93 18.75 11.54
CA GLY A 98 -6.59 18.63 12.14
C GLY A 98 -5.87 17.32 11.81
N THR A 99 -6.38 16.53 10.85
CA THR A 99 -5.75 15.30 10.40
C THR A 99 -5.39 15.35 8.92
N THR A 100 -4.22 14.82 8.59
CA THR A 100 -3.80 14.53 7.21
C THR A 100 -3.47 13.05 7.11
N VAL A 101 -4.06 12.35 6.13
CA VAL A 101 -3.86 10.91 5.97
C VAL A 101 -3.04 10.65 4.71
N GLU A 102 -1.96 9.90 4.86
CA GLU A 102 -1.14 9.40 3.77
C GLU A 102 -1.24 7.87 3.72
N ARG A 103 -1.34 7.34 2.51
CA ARG A 103 -1.25 5.90 2.30
C ARG A 103 0.16 5.53 1.84
N VAL A 104 0.91 4.91 2.75
CA VAL A 104 2.31 4.51 2.54
C VAL A 104 2.39 3.25 1.67
N ASP A 105 1.47 2.29 1.88
CA ASP A 105 1.36 1.06 1.09
C ASP A 105 -0.10 0.57 1.04
N GLU A 106 -0.36 -0.60 0.43
CA GLU A 106 -1.72 -1.15 0.30
C GLU A 106 -2.41 -1.47 1.64
N ARG A 107 -1.65 -1.58 2.73
CA ARG A 107 -2.08 -2.07 4.05
C ARG A 107 -1.79 -1.09 5.20
N THR A 108 -1.09 0.01 4.93
CA THR A 108 -0.62 0.97 5.94
C THR A 108 -1.12 2.37 5.63
N LEU A 109 -1.84 2.94 6.61
CA LEU A 109 -2.23 4.35 6.64
C LEU A 109 -1.39 5.06 7.70
N LEU A 110 -0.83 6.21 7.32
CA LEU A 110 -0.11 7.09 8.21
C LEU A 110 -0.95 8.35 8.42
N VAL A 111 -1.28 8.62 9.67
CA VAL A 111 -2.13 9.74 10.06
C VAL A 111 -1.27 10.77 10.77
N HIS A 112 -1.14 11.94 10.17
CA HIS A 112 -0.52 13.10 10.77
C HIS A 112 -1.58 13.94 11.48
N PHE A 113 -1.24 14.42 12.66
CA PHE A 113 -2.04 15.39 13.39
C PHE A 113 -1.32 16.74 13.40
N GLU A 114 -2.07 17.81 13.15
CA GLU A 114 -1.55 19.17 13.24
C GLU A 114 -1.35 19.52 14.73
N SER A 115 -0.12 19.86 15.11
CA SER A 115 0.26 20.02 16.53
C SER A 115 -0.49 21.16 17.23
N ASP A 116 -0.84 22.21 16.49
CA ASP A 116 -1.62 23.38 16.93
C ASP A 116 -3.10 23.07 17.16
N VAL A 117 -3.58 21.90 16.69
CA VAL A 117 -4.96 21.43 16.92
C VAL A 117 -5.04 20.51 18.14
N LEU A 118 -3.91 19.95 18.60
CA LEU A 118 -3.92 18.97 19.70
C LEU A 118 -3.57 19.56 21.07
N PHE A 119 -2.72 20.59 21.13
CA PHE A 119 -2.15 21.09 22.38
C PHE A 119 -2.14 22.61 22.43
N ASP A 120 -2.38 23.17 23.62
CA ASP A 120 -2.13 24.59 23.89
C ASP A 120 -0.63 24.92 23.72
N VAL A 121 -0.33 26.18 23.34
CA VAL A 121 1.05 26.69 23.22
C VAL A 121 1.82 26.47 24.53
N ASN A 122 2.98 25.81 24.46
CA ASN A 122 3.82 25.40 25.61
C ASN A 122 3.14 24.45 26.62
N SER A 123 2.13 23.68 26.20
CA SER A 123 1.43 22.73 27.07
C SER A 123 1.57 21.29 26.57
N ALA A 124 1.75 20.35 27.50
CA ALA A 124 1.60 18.91 27.24
C ALA A 124 0.17 18.41 27.49
N THR A 125 -0.75 19.32 27.84
CA THR A 125 -2.16 19.00 28.08
C THR A 125 -2.94 19.19 26.79
N LEU A 126 -3.73 18.19 26.41
CA LEU A 126 -4.64 18.29 25.28
C LEU A 126 -5.67 19.40 25.53
N ASP A 127 -5.85 20.28 24.55
CA ASP A 127 -6.95 21.24 24.59
C ASP A 127 -8.29 20.54 24.28
N SER A 128 -9.41 21.27 24.43
CA SER A 128 -10.74 20.69 24.17
C SER A 128 -10.97 20.26 22.72
N GLY A 129 -10.38 20.96 21.75
CA GLY A 129 -10.42 20.61 20.33
C GLY A 129 -9.60 19.36 20.04
N GLY A 130 -8.37 19.29 20.56
CA GLY A 130 -7.49 18.15 20.44
C GLY A 130 -8.08 16.86 21.00
N ARG A 131 -8.77 16.96 22.15
CA ARG A 131 -9.54 15.83 22.70
C ARG A 131 -10.65 15.38 21.75
N SER A 132 -11.42 16.31 21.19
CA SER A 132 -12.50 16.00 20.24
C SER A 132 -11.97 15.30 18.99
N THR A 133 -10.89 15.82 18.40
CA THR A 133 -10.24 15.21 17.22
C THR A 133 -9.76 13.79 17.51
N LEU A 134 -9.11 13.56 18.66
CA LEU A 134 -8.65 12.23 19.05
C LEU A 134 -9.81 11.27 19.34
N GLU A 135 -10.90 11.74 19.92
CA GLU A 135 -12.12 10.95 20.15
C GLU A 135 -12.78 10.54 18.82
N GLU A 136 -12.83 11.43 17.83
CA GLU A 136 -13.33 11.10 16.48
C GLU A 136 -12.45 10.06 15.78
N VAL A 137 -11.12 10.21 15.85
CA VAL A 137 -10.20 9.20 15.30
C VAL A 137 -10.38 7.87 16.01
N ALA A 138 -10.50 7.87 17.35
CA ALA A 138 -10.74 6.66 18.13
C ALA A 138 -12.07 5.98 17.74
N ALA A 139 -13.11 6.76 17.44
CA ALA A 139 -14.39 6.21 16.96
C ALA A 139 -14.24 5.52 15.61
N VAL A 140 -13.50 6.10 14.66
CA VAL A 140 -13.19 5.45 13.37
C VAL A 140 -12.39 4.17 13.60
N LEU A 141 -11.35 4.19 14.44
CA LEU A 141 -10.57 2.99 14.76
C LEU A 141 -11.43 1.89 15.42
N GLY A 142 -12.44 2.27 16.20
CA GLY A 142 -13.42 1.35 16.78
C GLY A 142 -14.37 0.72 15.76
N GLU A 143 -14.62 1.38 14.63
CA GLU A 143 -15.37 0.80 13.50
C GLU A 143 -14.48 -0.13 12.66
N TYR A 144 -13.21 0.25 12.47
CA TYR A 144 -12.24 -0.48 11.66
C TYR A 144 -11.23 -1.27 12.51
N GLN A 145 -11.71 -2.26 13.27
CA GLN A 145 -10.92 -3.04 14.24
C GLN A 145 -9.92 -4.04 13.66
N LYS A 146 -9.85 -4.22 12.34
CA LYS A 146 -8.94 -5.18 11.67
C LYS A 146 -7.55 -4.61 11.37
N THR A 147 -7.20 -3.47 11.96
CA THR A 147 -5.88 -2.82 11.83
C THR A 147 -5.16 -2.74 13.15
N ALA A 148 -3.84 -2.91 13.14
CA ALA A 148 -3.00 -2.56 14.28
C ALA A 148 -2.76 -1.04 14.30
N VAL A 149 -2.67 -0.46 15.49
CA VAL A 149 -2.46 0.98 15.68
C VAL A 149 -1.10 1.19 16.34
N ILE A 150 -0.28 2.06 15.75
CA ILE A 150 1.02 2.46 16.28
C ILE A 150 1.00 3.99 16.44
N ILE A 151 1.35 4.48 17.62
CA ILE A 151 1.36 5.91 17.94
C ILE A 151 2.82 6.36 18.05
N GLN A 152 3.17 7.40 17.30
CA GLN A 152 4.50 8.03 17.34
C GLN A 152 4.35 9.51 17.64
N GLY A 153 5.10 10.00 18.64
CA GLY A 153 5.13 11.41 19.01
C GLY A 153 6.49 12.02 18.68
N HIS A 154 6.47 13.24 18.14
CA HIS A 154 7.66 14.08 17.98
C HIS A 154 7.42 15.38 18.75
N THR A 155 8.37 15.79 19.59
CA THR A 155 8.41 17.17 20.11
C THR A 155 9.06 18.06 19.05
N ASP A 156 8.46 19.21 18.73
CA ASP A 156 9.10 20.18 17.86
C ASP A 156 10.40 20.70 18.50
N SER A 157 11.39 21.00 17.66
CA SER A 157 12.69 21.54 18.08
C SER A 157 12.83 23.02 17.71
N THR A 158 11.73 23.79 17.75
CA THR A 158 11.70 25.20 17.31
C THR A 158 12.25 26.14 18.39
N GLY A 159 13.46 25.87 18.87
CA GLY A 159 14.34 26.93 19.35
C GLY A 159 15.09 27.46 18.13
N SER A 160 14.85 28.71 17.73
CA SER A 160 15.68 29.33 16.70
C SER A 160 17.15 29.24 17.11
N GLU A 161 18.03 29.02 16.15
CA GLU A 161 19.47 28.92 16.38
C GLU A 161 20.00 30.19 17.11
N GLU A 162 19.37 31.34 16.85
CA GLU A 162 19.59 32.62 17.53
C GLU A 162 19.17 32.64 19.02
N HIS A 163 18.15 31.87 19.43
CA HIS A 163 17.75 31.73 20.83
C HIS A 163 18.72 30.82 21.60
N ASN A 164 19.15 29.72 21.00
CA ASN A 164 20.10 28.76 21.59
C ASN A 164 21.53 29.33 21.70
N GLN A 165 21.95 30.19 20.77
CA GLN A 165 23.23 30.88 20.82
C GLN A 165 23.30 31.87 22.01
N SER A 166 22.22 32.61 22.28
CA SER A 166 22.17 33.57 23.41
C SER A 166 22.25 32.91 24.80
N LEU A 167 21.84 31.64 24.91
CA LEU A 167 21.95 30.83 26.14
C LEU A 167 23.35 30.24 26.33
N SER A 168 24.11 30.05 25.25
CA SER A 168 25.45 29.44 25.28
C SER A 168 26.56 30.44 25.63
N GLU A 169 26.28 31.75 25.51
CA GLU A 169 27.23 32.84 25.79
C GLU A 169 27.06 33.45 27.19
N ARG A 170 26.30 32.80 28.08
CA ARG A 170 26.17 33.14 29.50
C ARG A 170 26.89 32.17 30.42
#